data_AF-A0A023EJC9-F1
#
_entry.id   AF-A0A023EJC9-F1
#
_cell.length_a   1.000
_cell.length_b   1.000
_cell.length_c   1.000
_cell.angle_alpha   90.00
_cell.angle_beta   90.00
_cell.angle_gamma   90.00
#
_symmetry.space_group_name_H-M   'P 1'
#
loop_
_entity.id
_entity.type
_entity.pdbx_description
1 polymer ?
#
loop_
_entity_poly.entity_id
_entity_poly.type
_entity_poly.pdbx_seq_one_letter_code
_entity_poly.pdbx_strand_id
1 'polypeptide(L)'
;KHCYEGIQRRKPDPVRQKHFQTKIVEYMERAEQVKELVTRWKSKGEIRDKMHVVDGATGYSYERVFGRYMTDEVKEILVEEPYVRDHYQFCNLVMFGELAVTSCKNLKFIKLLTVREQKNNDEQGRAFQTLKESLKKQGVEFFVEYSTSMHDRQVILSNGFIVKIGRGLNYFKPIPSKYCLGAFNYHFRECRETNIDVFYLS
;
A
#
# COMPACT_ATOMS: atom_id res chain seq x y z
N LYS A 1 -0.53 -21.84 -68.50
CA LYS A 1 0.30 -22.40 -67.39
C LYS A 1 0.42 -21.33 -66.32
N HIS A 2 -0.41 -21.34 -65.29
CA HIS A 2 -0.24 -20.47 -64.12
C HIS A 2 -0.41 -21.32 -62.85
N CYS A 3 0.65 -21.33 -62.03
CA CYS A 3 0.79 -22.11 -60.81
C CYS A 3 -0.01 -21.48 -59.67
N TYR A 4 -0.66 -22.33 -58.87
CA TYR A 4 -1.14 -21.99 -57.53
C TYR A 4 0.05 -22.09 -56.56
N GLU A 5 0.44 -20.98 -55.92
CA GLU A 5 1.33 -21.00 -54.75
C GLU A 5 0.49 -20.77 -53.48
N GLY A 6 0.46 -21.77 -52.61
CA GLY A 6 -0.30 -21.78 -51.37
C GLY A 6 0.35 -20.93 -50.28
N ILE A 7 -0.48 -20.14 -49.59
CA ILE A 7 -0.10 -19.43 -48.35
C ILE A 7 0.09 -20.49 -47.25
N GLN A 8 1.34 -20.82 -46.93
CA GLN A 8 1.67 -21.62 -45.75
C GLN A 8 1.37 -20.80 -44.49
N ARG A 9 0.34 -21.20 -43.73
CA ARG A 9 0.13 -20.73 -42.35
C ARG A 9 1.36 -21.13 -41.52
N ARG A 10 2.17 -20.16 -41.11
CA ARG A 10 3.28 -20.38 -40.17
C ARG A 10 2.72 -21.03 -38.90
N LYS A 11 3.13 -22.28 -38.65
CA LYS A 11 2.83 -22.96 -37.38
C LYS A 11 3.43 -22.13 -36.23
N PRO A 12 2.68 -21.86 -35.15
CA PRO A 12 3.23 -21.15 -34.01
C PRO A 12 4.46 -21.89 -33.48
N ASP A 13 5.52 -21.14 -33.23
CA ASP A 13 6.80 -21.63 -32.72
C ASP A 13 6.55 -22.48 -31.44
N PRO A 14 6.88 -23.77 -31.45
CA PRO A 14 6.64 -24.67 -30.31
C PRO A 14 7.29 -24.17 -29.02
N VAL A 15 8.42 -23.45 -29.14
CA VAL A 15 9.14 -22.87 -28.00
C VAL A 15 8.35 -21.73 -27.37
N ARG A 16 7.75 -20.86 -28.20
CA ARG A 16 6.89 -19.77 -27.72
C ARG A 16 5.60 -20.30 -27.10
N GLN A 17 4.99 -21.32 -27.70
CA GLN A 17 3.76 -21.92 -27.17
C GLN A 17 3.99 -22.56 -25.78
N LYS A 18 5.11 -23.26 -25.62
CA LYS A 18 5.53 -23.83 -24.33
C LYS A 18 5.79 -22.72 -23.30
N HIS A 19 6.47 -21.64 -23.68
CA HIS A 19 6.72 -20.49 -22.80
C HIS A 19 5.42 -19.85 -22.29
N PHE A 20 4.44 -19.62 -23.17
CA PHE A 20 3.14 -19.06 -22.76
C PHE A 20 2.34 -20.02 -21.87
N GLN A 21 2.37 -21.33 -22.15
CA GLN A 21 1.74 -22.32 -21.29
C GLN A 21 2.36 -22.35 -19.89
N THR A 22 3.69 -22.31 -19.80
CA THR A 22 4.39 -22.22 -18.50
C THR A 22 4.00 -20.96 -17.74
N LYS A 23 3.94 -19.81 -18.42
CA LYS A 23 3.52 -18.55 -17.78
C LYS A 23 2.07 -18.61 -17.29
N ILE A 24 1.15 -19.19 -18.05
CA ILE A 24 -0.25 -19.34 -17.64
C ILE A 24 -0.35 -20.21 -16.39
N VAL A 25 0.39 -21.33 -16.35
CA VAL A 25 0.43 -22.21 -15.16
C VAL A 25 1.00 -21.47 -13.95
N GLU A 26 2.13 -20.76 -14.11
CA GLU A 26 2.70 -19.93 -13.04
C GLU A 26 1.71 -18.87 -12.51
N TYR A 27 0.94 -18.23 -13.41
CA TYR A 27 -0.09 -17.26 -13.02
C TYR A 27 -1.27 -17.92 -12.28
N MET A 28 -1.71 -19.10 -12.71
CA MET A 28 -2.79 -19.84 -12.06
C MET A 28 -2.36 -20.38 -10.69
N GLU A 29 -1.18 -20.98 -10.58
CA GLU A 29 -0.62 -21.45 -9.31
C GLU A 29 -0.45 -20.30 -8.31
N ARG A 30 0.03 -19.14 -8.77
CA ARG A 30 0.12 -17.94 -7.92
C ARG A 30 -1.25 -17.44 -7.47
N ALA A 31 -2.26 -17.47 -8.34
CA ALA A 31 -3.63 -17.09 -7.98
C ALA A 31 -4.26 -18.06 -6.98
N GLU A 32 -4.00 -19.36 -7.10
CA GLU A 32 -4.43 -20.38 -6.13
C GLU A 32 -3.73 -20.22 -4.78
N GLN A 33 -2.41 -20.00 -4.75
CA GLN A 33 -1.67 -19.73 -3.51
C GLN A 33 -2.18 -18.47 -2.81
N VAL A 34 -2.48 -17.41 -3.56
CA VAL A 34 -3.10 -16.19 -3.03
C VAL A 34 -4.49 -16.49 -2.48
N LYS A 35 -5.29 -17.30 -3.17
CA LYS A 35 -6.64 -17.69 -2.72
C LYS A 35 -6.57 -18.54 -1.45
N GLU A 36 -5.63 -19.46 -1.33
CA GLU A 36 -5.39 -20.25 -0.12
C GLU A 36 -4.88 -19.39 1.04
N LEU A 37 -3.95 -18.48 0.80
CA LEU A 37 -3.49 -17.52 1.80
C LEU A 37 -4.64 -16.63 2.26
N VAL A 38 -5.42 -16.06 1.34
CA VAL A 38 -6.62 -15.27 1.66
C VAL A 38 -7.63 -16.09 2.45
N THR A 39 -7.82 -17.37 2.12
CA THR A 39 -8.75 -18.26 2.84
C THR A 39 -8.22 -18.62 4.24
N ARG A 40 -6.92 -18.89 4.36
CA ARG A 40 -6.22 -19.17 5.63
C ARG A 40 -6.18 -17.95 6.55
N TRP A 41 -6.09 -16.75 5.97
CA TRP A 41 -6.17 -15.49 6.70
C TRP A 41 -7.62 -15.17 7.07
N LYS A 42 -8.60 -15.45 6.20
CA LYS A 42 -10.04 -15.37 6.51
C LYS A 42 -10.46 -16.32 7.64
N SER A 43 -9.80 -17.48 7.79
CA SER A 43 -10.07 -18.40 8.90
C SER A 43 -9.39 -18.02 10.22
N LYS A 44 -8.48 -17.01 10.22
CA LYS A 44 -7.78 -16.52 11.41
C LYS A 44 -8.09 -15.07 11.77
N GLY A 45 -8.72 -14.32 10.86
CA GLY A 45 -9.01 -12.90 11.02
C GLY A 45 -10.47 -12.57 10.77
N GLU A 46 -11.12 -11.96 11.76
CA GLU A 46 -12.47 -11.45 11.61
C GLU A 46 -12.46 -10.11 10.89
N ILE A 47 -13.30 -9.94 9.87
CA ILE A 47 -13.49 -8.62 9.26
C ILE A 47 -14.25 -7.76 10.25
N ARG A 48 -13.63 -6.66 10.68
CA ARG A 48 -14.22 -5.71 11.64
C ARG A 48 -14.89 -4.53 10.97
N ASP A 49 -14.35 -4.07 9.85
CA ASP A 49 -14.91 -2.94 9.11
C ASP A 49 -14.61 -3.05 7.61
N LYS A 50 -15.48 -2.44 6.80
CA LYS A 50 -15.32 -2.29 5.36
C LYS A 50 -15.78 -0.91 4.95
N MET A 51 -14.91 -0.17 4.27
CA MET A 51 -15.22 1.14 3.73
C MET A 51 -15.02 1.13 2.23
N HIS A 52 -16.05 1.56 1.50
CA HIS A 52 -15.95 1.87 0.08
C HIS A 52 -15.84 3.38 -0.08
N VAL A 53 -14.67 3.86 -0.49
CA VAL A 53 -14.43 5.26 -0.80
C VAL A 53 -14.77 5.45 -2.27
N VAL A 54 -15.86 6.15 -2.56
CA VAL A 54 -16.22 6.50 -3.94
C VAL A 54 -15.33 7.64 -4.46
N ASP A 55 -15.16 7.71 -5.78
CA ASP A 55 -14.34 8.77 -6.39
C ASP A 55 -14.87 10.17 -6.04
N GLY A 56 -13.98 11.07 -5.63
CA GLY A 56 -14.33 12.43 -5.21
C GLY A 56 -14.86 12.55 -3.78
N ALA A 57 -15.04 11.43 -3.05
CA ALA A 57 -15.51 11.49 -1.67
C ALA A 57 -14.53 12.23 -0.75
N THR A 58 -15.06 12.98 0.22
CA THR A 58 -14.31 13.60 1.31
C THR A 58 -14.61 12.89 2.63
N GLY A 59 -13.93 13.31 3.68
CA GLY A 59 -14.16 12.82 5.05
C GLY A 59 -13.43 11.53 5.37
N TYR A 60 -12.55 11.04 4.50
CA TYR A 60 -11.73 9.84 4.70
C TYR A 60 -10.29 10.22 5.04
N SER A 61 -10.10 11.05 6.08
CA SER A 61 -8.76 11.29 6.62
C SER A 61 -8.20 10.01 7.24
N TYR A 62 -6.89 9.98 7.49
CA TYR A 62 -6.29 8.88 8.24
C TYR A 62 -6.87 8.70 9.63
N GLU A 63 -7.26 9.78 10.31
CA GLU A 63 -7.97 9.70 11.60
C GLU A 63 -9.21 8.78 11.48
N ARG A 64 -10.04 8.98 10.45
CA ARG A 64 -11.23 8.14 10.24
C ARG A 64 -10.87 6.69 9.95
N VAL A 65 -9.82 6.45 9.17
CA VAL A 65 -9.45 5.11 8.71
C VAL A 65 -8.73 4.31 9.78
N PHE A 66 -7.87 4.95 10.59
CA PHE A 66 -6.97 4.27 11.51
C PHE A 66 -7.22 4.59 12.99
N GLY A 67 -7.76 5.77 13.31
CA GLY A 67 -7.81 6.30 14.69
C GLY A 67 -8.50 5.37 15.68
N ARG A 68 -9.58 4.68 15.27
CA ARG A 68 -10.28 3.71 16.12
C ARG A 68 -9.43 2.48 16.50
N TYR A 69 -8.41 2.15 15.72
CA TYR A 69 -7.58 0.96 15.90
C TYR A 69 -6.19 1.29 16.47
N MET A 70 -5.76 2.54 16.35
CA MET A 70 -4.56 3.09 16.95
C MET A 70 -4.82 3.47 18.40
N THR A 71 -4.51 2.56 19.32
CA THR A 71 -4.76 2.71 20.76
C THR A 71 -3.44 2.66 21.54
N ASP A 72 -3.52 2.94 22.84
CA ASP A 72 -2.37 2.86 23.76
C ASP A 72 -1.74 1.46 23.84
N GLU A 73 -2.40 0.40 23.37
CA GLU A 73 -1.85 -0.97 23.31
C GLU A 73 -0.85 -1.17 22.16
N VAL A 74 -0.91 -0.32 21.11
CA VAL A 74 -0.06 -0.44 19.93
C VAL A 74 1.36 0.01 20.27
N LYS A 75 2.32 -0.92 20.18
CA LYS A 75 3.76 -0.69 20.41
C LYS A 75 4.57 -0.67 19.12
N GLU A 76 4.06 -1.37 18.10
CA GLU A 76 4.70 -1.54 16.80
C GLU A 76 3.67 -1.38 15.68
N ILE A 77 4.13 -0.75 14.59
CA ILE A 77 3.38 -0.57 13.35
C ILE A 77 4.25 -0.99 12.18
N LEU A 78 3.75 -1.88 11.33
CA LEU A 78 4.32 -2.20 10.02
C LEU A 78 3.47 -1.55 8.93
N VAL A 79 4.10 -0.75 8.09
CA VAL A 79 3.51 -0.15 6.89
C VAL A 79 4.10 -0.84 5.67
N GLU A 80 3.25 -1.49 4.88
CA GLU A 80 3.61 -1.99 3.56
C GLU A 80 3.00 -1.05 2.53
N GLU A 81 3.85 -0.24 1.90
CA GLU A 81 3.45 0.74 0.90
C GLU A 81 4.47 0.72 -0.25
N PRO A 82 4.15 0.12 -1.41
CA PRO A 82 5.07 0.03 -2.53
C PRO A 82 5.45 1.39 -3.10
N TYR A 83 4.62 2.42 -2.92
CA TYR A 83 4.78 3.72 -3.56
C TYR A 83 5.03 4.84 -2.54
N VAL A 84 6.27 4.91 -2.03
CA VAL A 84 6.74 6.05 -1.23
C VAL A 84 7.97 6.66 -1.89
N ARG A 85 7.76 7.44 -2.94
CA ARG A 85 8.83 7.92 -3.84
C ARG A 85 8.69 9.39 -4.28
N ASP A 86 7.48 9.93 -4.29
CA ASP A 86 7.21 11.31 -4.69
C ASP A 86 6.82 12.15 -3.47
N HIS A 87 7.05 13.48 -3.52
CA HIS A 87 6.83 14.40 -2.39
C HIS A 87 5.50 14.21 -1.66
N TYR A 88 4.38 14.12 -2.39
CA TYR A 88 3.06 13.94 -1.77
C TYR A 88 2.93 12.59 -1.03
N GLN A 89 3.66 11.56 -1.45
CA GLN A 89 3.67 10.25 -0.80
C GLN A 89 4.50 10.28 0.49
N PHE A 90 5.60 11.04 0.50
CA PHE A 90 6.33 11.34 1.74
C PHE A 90 5.43 12.11 2.72
N CYS A 91 4.72 13.14 2.26
CA CYS A 91 3.76 13.87 3.09
C CYS A 91 2.66 12.95 3.64
N ASN A 92 2.14 12.03 2.83
CA ASN A 92 1.18 11.02 3.24
C ASN A 92 1.74 10.11 4.35
N LEU A 93 3.00 9.67 4.24
CA LEU A 93 3.65 8.89 5.29
C LEU A 93 3.88 9.72 6.57
N VAL A 94 4.26 10.99 6.44
CA VAL A 94 4.43 11.91 7.57
C VAL A 94 3.10 12.09 8.32
N MET A 95 2.01 12.40 7.61
CA MET A 95 0.69 12.54 8.23
C MET A 95 0.23 11.27 8.94
N PHE A 96 0.54 10.09 8.38
CA PHE A 96 0.29 8.82 9.04
C PHE A 96 1.13 8.68 10.33
N GLY A 97 2.41 9.05 10.27
CA GLY A 97 3.29 9.06 11.45
C GLY A 97 2.82 10.02 12.54
N GLU A 98 2.38 11.23 12.18
CA GLU A 98 1.79 12.21 13.10
C GLU A 98 0.57 11.64 13.83
N LEU A 99 -0.32 10.97 13.09
CA LEU A 99 -1.47 10.29 13.69
C LEU A 99 -1.02 9.18 14.66
N ALA A 100 -0.07 8.35 14.24
CA ALA A 100 0.42 7.23 15.02
C ALA A 100 1.04 7.66 16.36
N VAL A 101 1.93 8.66 16.34
CA VAL A 101 2.55 9.17 17.59
C VAL A 101 1.55 9.90 18.49
N THR A 102 0.50 10.50 17.91
CA THR A 102 -0.55 11.17 18.67
C THR A 102 -1.50 10.17 19.34
N SER A 103 -1.83 9.09 18.64
CA SER A 103 -2.87 8.13 19.05
C SER A 103 -2.34 6.98 19.92
N CYS A 104 -1.09 6.56 19.68
CA CYS A 104 -0.50 5.39 20.33
C CYS A 104 0.58 5.81 21.35
N LYS A 105 0.20 6.06 22.61
CA LYS A 105 1.16 6.58 23.62
C LYS A 105 2.35 5.65 23.90
N ASN A 106 2.18 4.35 23.69
CA ASN A 106 3.22 3.35 23.93
C ASN A 106 3.96 2.91 22.66
N LEU A 107 3.76 3.61 21.54
CA LEU A 107 4.44 3.32 20.29
C LEU A 107 5.97 3.42 20.46
N LYS A 108 6.67 2.40 19.96
CA LYS A 108 8.14 2.32 19.99
C LYS A 108 8.73 2.19 18.60
N PHE A 109 8.05 1.47 17.71
CA PHE A 109 8.60 1.11 16.42
C PHE A 109 7.62 1.35 15.28
N ILE A 110 8.10 2.03 14.23
CA ILE A 110 7.44 2.05 12.92
C ILE A 110 8.40 1.43 11.92
N LYS A 111 7.95 0.40 11.20
CA LYS A 111 8.69 -0.21 10.09
C LYS A 111 7.96 0.09 8.79
N LEU A 112 8.67 0.63 7.81
CA LEU A 112 8.21 0.78 6.44
C LEU A 112 8.87 -0.28 5.56
N LEU A 113 8.06 -1.09 4.89
CA LEU A 113 8.47 -1.87 3.73
C LEU A 113 8.00 -1.15 2.46
N THR A 114 8.94 -0.82 1.57
CA THR A 114 8.67 -0.08 0.32
C THR A 114 9.54 -0.56 -0.83
N VAL A 115 9.26 -0.11 -2.05
CA VAL A 115 10.14 -0.31 -3.20
C VAL A 115 11.18 0.80 -3.27
N ARG A 116 12.44 0.43 -3.53
CA ARG A 116 13.52 1.40 -3.71
C ARG A 116 13.37 2.14 -5.04
N GLU A 117 13.45 3.45 -4.99
CA GLU A 117 13.46 4.28 -6.19
C GLU A 117 14.85 4.30 -6.85
N GLN A 118 14.88 4.24 -8.19
CA GLN A 118 16.11 4.26 -9.00
C GLN A 118 16.41 5.65 -9.61
N LYS A 119 16.03 6.74 -8.92
CA LYS A 119 16.36 8.11 -9.33
C LYS A 119 17.77 8.49 -8.89
N ASN A 120 18.44 9.35 -9.66
CA ASN A 120 19.82 9.76 -9.40
C ASN A 120 20.03 10.63 -8.15
N ASN A 121 18.97 11.24 -7.58
CA ASN A 121 19.06 12.27 -6.55
C ASN A 121 18.84 11.79 -5.11
N ASP A 122 18.66 10.47 -4.90
CA ASP A 122 18.32 9.81 -3.63
C ASP A 122 17.36 10.62 -2.74
N GLU A 123 16.32 11.18 -3.34
CA GLU A 123 15.33 11.98 -2.61
C GLU A 123 14.55 11.12 -1.60
N GLN A 124 14.22 9.88 -1.99
CA GLN A 124 13.59 8.89 -1.13
C GLN A 124 14.41 8.62 0.13
N GLY A 125 15.71 8.31 -0.01
CA GLY A 125 16.60 8.06 1.13
C GLY A 125 16.70 9.25 2.07
N ARG A 126 16.86 10.47 1.52
CA ARG A 126 16.90 11.70 2.31
C ARG A 126 15.59 11.96 3.06
N ALA A 127 14.44 11.80 2.40
CA ALA A 127 13.13 11.97 3.04
C ALA A 127 12.94 11.00 4.21
N PHE A 128 13.33 9.74 4.04
CA PHE A 128 13.23 8.73 5.11
C PHE A 128 14.18 9.01 6.27
N GLN A 129 15.40 9.48 5.99
CA GLN A 129 16.35 9.86 7.04
C GLN A 129 15.82 11.04 7.86
N THR A 130 15.24 12.06 7.21
CA THR A 130 14.60 13.19 7.90
C THR A 130 13.41 12.73 8.76
N LEU A 131 12.55 11.86 8.22
CA LEU A 131 11.43 11.31 8.98
C LEU A 131 11.91 10.49 10.19
N LYS A 132 12.96 9.68 10.01
CA LYS A 132 13.58 8.90 11.08
C LYS A 132 14.03 9.79 12.24
N GLU A 133 14.75 10.86 11.94
CA GLU A 133 15.23 11.81 12.95
C GLU A 133 14.07 12.53 13.65
N SER A 134 13.00 12.84 12.92
CA SER A 134 11.81 13.50 13.48
C SER A 134 11.04 12.57 14.44
N LEU A 135 10.78 11.32 14.03
CA LEU A 135 10.13 10.31 14.88
C LEU A 135 10.97 9.95 16.11
N LYS A 136 12.30 9.91 15.99
CA LYS A 136 13.19 9.65 17.11
C LYS A 136 13.05 10.70 18.22
N LYS A 137 12.79 11.97 17.88
CA LYS A 137 12.51 13.03 18.87
C LYS A 137 11.22 12.79 19.66
N GLN A 138 10.30 12.00 19.10
CA GLN A 138 9.09 11.54 19.77
C GLN A 138 9.28 10.18 20.48
N GLY A 139 10.51 9.67 20.56
CA GLY A 139 10.81 8.38 21.19
C GLY A 139 10.41 7.16 20.37
N VAL A 140 10.18 7.32 19.05
CA VAL A 140 9.81 6.25 18.12
C VAL A 140 10.94 5.99 17.14
N GLU A 141 11.41 4.74 17.07
CA GLU A 141 12.42 4.32 16.10
C GLU A 141 11.75 3.95 14.76
N PHE A 142 12.32 4.48 13.67
CA PHE A 142 11.82 4.26 12.31
C PHE A 142 12.81 3.44 11.48
N PHE A 143 12.31 2.36 10.91
CA PHE A 143 13.07 1.45 10.04
C PHE A 143 12.49 1.44 8.63
N VAL A 144 13.37 1.38 7.64
CA VAL A 144 12.98 1.21 6.24
C VAL A 144 13.65 -0.04 5.70
N GLU A 145 12.85 -0.93 5.16
CA GLU A 145 13.29 -2.07 4.37
C GLU A 145 12.81 -1.92 2.93
N TYR A 146 13.67 -2.33 2.01
CA TYR A 146 13.37 -2.27 0.58
C TYR A 146 13.09 -3.67 0.03
N SER A 147 12.00 -3.80 -0.71
CA SER A 147 11.69 -4.98 -1.51
C SER A 147 11.90 -4.69 -3.00
N THR A 148 12.38 -5.68 -3.74
CA THR A 148 12.47 -5.64 -5.22
C THR A 148 11.10 -5.85 -5.87
N SER A 149 10.17 -6.51 -5.18
CA SER A 149 8.82 -6.76 -5.65
C SER A 149 7.86 -6.83 -4.47
N MET A 150 6.95 -5.86 -4.39
CA MET A 150 5.84 -5.88 -3.43
C MET A 150 4.63 -5.19 -4.04
N HIS A 151 3.45 -5.74 -3.73
CA HIS A 151 2.17 -5.23 -4.23
C HIS A 151 1.18 -4.97 -3.11
N ASP A 152 1.40 -5.59 -1.95
CA ASP A 152 0.56 -5.46 -0.78
C ASP A 152 0.60 -4.02 -0.26
N ARG A 153 -0.57 -3.57 0.17
CA ARG A 153 -0.85 -2.22 0.66
C ARG A 153 -1.63 -2.35 1.94
N GLN A 154 -0.91 -2.38 3.05
CA GLN A 154 -1.52 -2.61 4.36
C GLN A 154 -0.74 -1.94 5.48
N VAL A 155 -1.46 -1.69 6.57
CA VAL A 155 -0.90 -1.29 7.85
C VAL A 155 -1.26 -2.37 8.86
N ILE A 156 -0.24 -2.91 9.54
CA ILE A 156 -0.38 -3.92 10.58
C ILE A 156 -0.03 -3.29 11.91
N LEU A 157 -0.94 -3.39 12.87
CA LEU A 157 -0.79 -2.89 14.22
C LEU A 157 -0.53 -4.08 15.16
N SER A 158 0.41 -3.90 16.08
CA SER A 158 0.79 -4.91 17.09
C SER A 158 -0.35 -5.38 18.02
N ASN A 159 -1.48 -4.67 18.06
CA ASN A 159 -2.68 -5.09 18.78
C ASN A 159 -3.59 -6.02 17.95
N GLY A 160 -3.12 -6.53 16.81
CA GLY A 160 -3.82 -7.54 15.99
C GLY A 160 -4.64 -6.98 14.84
N PHE A 161 -4.75 -5.65 14.71
CA PHE A 161 -5.47 -5.03 13.59
C PHE A 161 -4.63 -4.95 12.31
N ILE A 162 -5.26 -5.25 11.17
CA ILE A 162 -4.69 -5.11 9.84
C ILE A 162 -5.64 -4.28 8.99
N VAL A 163 -5.15 -3.17 8.44
CA VAL A 163 -5.91 -2.30 7.54
C VAL A 163 -5.35 -2.44 6.13
N LYS A 164 -6.12 -3.07 5.24
CA LYS A 164 -5.76 -3.22 3.82
C LYS A 164 -6.44 -2.14 3.00
N ILE A 165 -5.67 -1.44 2.17
CA ILE A 165 -6.18 -0.31 1.37
C ILE A 165 -5.83 -0.52 -0.09
N GLY A 166 -6.85 -0.53 -0.96
CA GLY A 166 -6.67 -0.76 -2.40
C GLY A 166 -5.64 0.15 -3.06
N ARG A 167 -5.48 1.39 -2.58
CA ARG A 167 -4.47 2.37 -3.05
C ARG A 167 -3.37 2.69 -2.02
N GLY A 168 -3.32 1.94 -0.92
CA GLY A 168 -2.38 2.19 0.17
C GLY A 168 -2.63 3.53 0.85
N LEU A 169 -1.58 4.21 1.30
CA LEU A 169 -1.67 5.54 1.91
C LEU A 169 -1.97 6.64 0.85
N ASN A 170 -1.86 6.33 -0.45
CA ASN A 170 -1.85 7.33 -1.51
C ASN A 170 -3.20 7.48 -2.24
N TYR A 171 -4.33 7.42 -1.51
CA TYR A 171 -5.67 7.53 -2.10
C TYR A 171 -6.19 8.97 -2.24
N PHE A 172 -5.53 9.99 -1.71
CA PHE A 172 -5.99 11.37 -1.89
C PHE A 172 -5.81 11.91 -3.31
N LYS A 173 -6.73 12.78 -3.75
CA LYS A 173 -6.61 13.55 -4.99
C LYS A 173 -5.70 14.77 -4.79
N PRO A 174 -5.07 15.29 -5.86
CA PRO A 174 -4.40 16.59 -5.82
C PRO A 174 -5.42 17.71 -5.57
N ILE A 175 -4.98 18.78 -4.91
CA ILE A 175 -5.79 20.00 -4.74
C ILE A 175 -5.79 20.85 -6.01
N PRO A 176 -6.91 21.53 -6.33
CA PRO A 176 -6.97 22.45 -7.46
C PRO A 176 -6.18 23.74 -7.20
N SER A 177 -6.01 24.14 -5.94
CA SER A 177 -5.31 25.36 -5.52
C SER A 177 -4.64 25.15 -4.17
N LYS A 178 -3.54 25.87 -3.90
CA LYS A 178 -2.91 25.89 -2.57
C LYS A 178 -3.78 26.59 -1.52
N TYR A 179 -4.76 27.39 -1.96
CA TYR A 179 -5.65 28.19 -1.11
C TYR A 179 -7.09 27.64 -1.15
N CYS A 180 -7.25 26.32 -0.91
CA CYS A 180 -8.56 25.69 -0.82
C CYS A 180 -8.68 24.80 0.41
N LEU A 181 -9.91 24.49 0.79
CA LEU A 181 -10.17 23.44 1.77
C LEU A 181 -9.57 22.11 1.29
N GLY A 182 -9.11 21.30 2.24
CA GLY A 182 -8.36 20.09 1.94
C GLY A 182 -6.86 20.30 1.78
N ALA A 183 -6.34 21.53 1.68
CA ALA A 183 -4.88 21.74 1.56
C ALA A 183 -4.11 21.16 2.77
N PHE A 184 -4.61 21.41 3.99
CA PHE A 184 -3.97 20.97 5.25
C PHE A 184 -4.78 19.94 6.02
N ASN A 185 -6.10 20.11 6.10
CA ASN A 185 -6.97 19.13 6.76
C ASN A 185 -7.54 18.17 5.71
N TYR A 186 -7.01 16.96 5.68
CA TYR A 186 -7.36 15.94 4.69
C TYR A 186 -8.77 15.34 4.90
N HIS A 187 -9.45 15.69 6.00
CA HIS A 187 -10.90 15.44 6.11
C HIS A 187 -11.67 16.13 4.97
N PHE A 188 -11.21 17.29 4.49
CA PHE A 188 -11.84 18.01 3.38
C PHE A 188 -11.21 17.68 2.01
N ARG A 189 -10.24 16.76 1.95
CA ARG A 189 -9.57 16.39 0.70
C ARG A 189 -10.38 15.32 -0.04
N GLU A 190 -10.61 15.55 -1.32
CA GLU A 190 -11.22 14.54 -2.18
C GLU A 190 -10.32 13.31 -2.30
N CYS A 191 -10.93 12.13 -2.34
CA CYS A 191 -10.27 10.86 -2.46
C CYS A 191 -10.47 10.26 -3.85
N ARG A 192 -9.51 9.45 -4.28
CA ARG A 192 -9.66 8.52 -5.40
C ARG A 192 -10.41 7.29 -4.91
N GLU A 193 -11.17 6.68 -5.80
CA GLU A 193 -11.90 5.45 -5.46
C GLU A 193 -10.97 4.36 -4.91
N THR A 194 -11.34 3.77 -3.77
CA THR A 194 -10.61 2.65 -3.14
C THR A 194 -11.49 1.89 -2.15
N ASN A 195 -11.17 0.62 -1.95
CA ASN A 195 -11.70 -0.16 -0.82
C ASN A 195 -10.71 -0.15 0.33
N ILE A 196 -11.25 -0.16 1.55
CA ILE A 196 -10.52 -0.31 2.80
C ILE A 196 -11.18 -1.44 3.58
N ASP A 197 -10.41 -2.48 3.87
CA ASP A 197 -10.87 -3.62 4.67
C ASP A 197 -10.05 -3.67 5.97
N VAL A 198 -10.74 -3.72 7.10
CA VAL A 198 -10.11 -3.85 8.43
C VAL A 198 -10.36 -5.24 8.97
N PHE A 199 -9.27 -5.92 9.31
CA PHE A 199 -9.26 -7.25 9.91
C PHE A 199 -8.74 -7.17 11.33
N TYR A 200 -9.21 -8.07 12.18
CA TYR A 200 -8.63 -8.33 13.49
C TYR A 200 -8.22 -9.79 13.57
N LEU A 201 -6.94 -10.04 13.84
CA LEU A 201 -6.40 -11.36 14.11
C LEU A 201 -6.47 -11.61 15.62
N SER A 202 -7.27 -12.61 16.01
CA SER A 202 -7.34 -13.12 17.39
C SER A 202 -6.12 -13.95 17.76
#